data_AF-A0A3N5XSE0-F1
#
_entry.id   AF-A0A3N5XSE0-F1
#
_cell.length_a   1.000
_cell.length_b   1.000
_cell.length_c   1.000
_cell.angle_alpha   90.00
_cell.angle_beta   90.00
_cell.angle_gamma   90.00
#
_symmetry.space_group_name_H-M   'P 1'
#
loop_
_entity.id
_entity.type
_entity.pdbx_description
1 polymer ?
#
loop_
_entity_poly.entity_id
_entity_poly.type
_entity_poly.pdbx_seq_one_letter_code
_entity_poly.pdbx_strand_id
1 'polypeptide(L)' 'VVAFAHGPHAEVVIEGTTGYLVKTGDTSAMAQAIIQLLKNYHTSGREMGKKAAAFIAEKFS' A
#
# COMPACT_ATOMS: atom_id res chain seq x y z
N VAL A 1 -0.09 -2.53 -1.87
CA VAL A 1 -0.46 -1.37 -2.72
C VAL A 1 0.48 -0.22 -2.40
N VAL A 2 0.83 0.63 -3.37
CA VAL A 2 1.51 1.91 -3.12
C VAL A 2 0.65 3.00 -3.74
N ALA A 3 0.29 4.03 -2.99
CA ALA A 3 -0.61 5.09 -3.43
C ALA A 3 -0.19 6.45 -2.85
N PHE A 4 -0.64 7.54 -3.46
CA PHE A 4 -0.48 8.85 -2.85
C PHE A 4 -1.47 9.03 -1.70
N ALA A 5 -1.06 9.80 -0.69
CA ALA A 5 -1.84 10.15 0.50
C ALA A 5 -2.89 11.23 0.19
N HIS A 6 -3.77 10.98 -0.78
CA HIS A 6 -4.89 11.87 -1.08
C HIS A 6 -6.17 11.11 -1.42
N GLY A 7 -7.30 11.75 -1.15
CA GLY A 7 -8.62 11.24 -1.48
C GLY A 7 -8.88 9.82 -0.93
N PRO A 8 -9.57 8.95 -1.68
CA PRO A 8 -10.04 7.66 -1.17
C PRO A 8 -8.89 6.71 -0.81
N HIS A 9 -7.68 6.93 -1.35
CA HIS A 9 -6.51 6.11 -1.03
C HIS A 9 -6.14 6.18 0.46
N ALA A 10 -6.27 7.36 1.09
CA ALA A 10 -6.00 7.54 2.51
C ALA A 10 -7.03 6.81 3.41
N GLU A 11 -8.22 6.51 2.88
CA GLU A 11 -9.29 5.84 3.62
C GLU A 11 -9.22 4.30 3.50
N VAL A 12 -8.55 3.79 2.47
CA VAL A 12 -8.51 2.35 2.14
C VAL A 12 -7.14 1.71 2.32
N VAL A 13 -6.08 2.50 2.48
CA VAL A 13 -4.73 2.00 2.76
C VAL A 13 -4.37 2.27 4.22
N ILE A 14 -4.01 1.21 4.93
CA ILE A 14 -3.43 1.27 6.27
C ILE A 14 -1.92 1.18 6.10
N GLU A 15 -1.23 2.29 6.39
CA GLU A 15 0.22 2.44 6.22
C GLU A 15 0.99 1.27 6.84
N GLY A 16 1.91 0.68 6.07
CA GLY A 16 2.73 -0.46 6.48
C GLY A 16 2.00 -1.79 6.67
N THR A 17 0.66 -1.80 6.59
CA THR A 17 -0.17 -3.01 6.85
C THR A 17 -0.82 -3.55 5.59
N THR A 18 -1.53 -2.70 4.84
CA THR A 18 -2.20 -3.07 3.57
C THR A 18 -1.54 -2.39 2.36
N GLY A 19 -0.66 -1.41 2.61
CA GLY A 19 0.10 -0.72 1.59
C GLY A 19 0.96 0.39 2.15
N TYR A 20 1.49 1.19 1.24
CA TYR A 20 2.26 2.40 1.53
C TYR A 20 1.55 3.63 0.94
N LEU A 21 1.47 4.69 1.74
CA LEU A 21 0.97 6.01 1.43
C LEU A 21 2.15 6.95 1.31
N VAL A 22 2.24 7.58 0.15
CA VAL A 22 3.33 8.46 -0.22
C VAL A 22 2.82 9.88 -0.33
N LYS A 23 3.64 10.88 0.01
CA LYS A 23 3.25 12.28 -0.17
C LYS A 23 2.85 12.55 -1.63
N THR A 24 1.73 13.23 -1.83
CA THR A 24 1.23 13.60 -3.17
C THR A 24 2.29 14.38 -3.96
N GLY A 25 2.55 13.95 -5.19
CA GLY A 25 3.55 14.54 -6.08
C GLY A 25 4.99 14.10 -5.81
N ASP A 26 5.25 13.34 -4.74
CA ASP A 26 6.58 12.79 -4.47
C ASP A 26 6.78 11.47 -5.23
N THR A 27 7.11 11.61 -6.51
CA THR A 27 7.35 10.48 -7.41
C THR A 27 8.61 9.68 -7.05
N SER A 28 9.60 10.33 -6.44
CA SER A 28 10.81 9.67 -5.95
C SER A 28 10.50 8.71 -4.80
N ALA A 29 9.75 9.16 -3.80
CA ALA A 29 9.33 8.31 -2.69
C ALA A 29 8.39 7.17 -3.18
N MET A 30 7.55 7.44 -4.18
CA MET A 30 6.71 6.41 -4.81
C MET A 30 7.54 5.31 -5.45
N ALA A 31 8.55 5.67 -6.25
CA ALA A 31 9.46 4.70 -6.86
C ALA A 31 10.22 3.88 -5.81
N GLN A 32 10.71 4.53 -4.75
CA GLN A 32 11.40 3.85 -3.65
C GLN A 32 10.49 2.84 -2.93
N ALA A 33 9.25 3.21 -2.62
CA ALA A 33 8.28 2.33 -1.98
C ALA A 33 7.95 1.11 -2.84
N ILE A 34 7.79 1.30 -4.16
CA ILE A 34 7.58 0.19 -5.12
C ILE A 34 8.79 -0.75 -5.13
N ILE A 35 10.02 -0.21 -5.22
CA ILE A 35 11.24 -1.00 -5.21
C ILE A 35 11.35 -1.81 -3.90
N GLN A 36 11.08 -1.17 -2.75
CA GLN A 36 11.12 -1.83 -1.45
C GLN A 36 10.08 -2.95 -1.35
N LEU A 37 8.86 -2.72 -1.84
CA LEU A 37 7.80 -3.73 -1.88
C LEU A 37 8.22 -4.94 -2.73
N LEU A 38 8.81 -4.70 -3.91
CA LEU A 38 9.28 -5.77 -4.81
C LEU A 38 10.45 -6.56 -4.21
N LYS A 39 11.42 -5.89 -3.59
CA LYS A 39 12.54 -6.55 -2.89
C LYS A 39 12.06 -7.46 -1.77
N ASN A 40 10.97 -7.09 -1.11
CA ASN A 40 10.40 -7.84 0.00
C ASN A 40 9.18 -8.69 -0.41
N TYR A 41 8.95 -8.89 -1.72
CA TYR A 41 7.72 -9.54 -2.18
C TYR A 41 7.55 -10.95 -1.58
N HIS A 42 8.62 -11.73 -1.56
CA HIS A 42 8.61 -13.10 -1.03
C HIS A 42 8.63 -13.19 0.50
N THR A 43 8.83 -12.07 1.21
CA THR A 43 8.86 -12.03 2.68
C THR A 43 7.60 -11.39 3.25
N SER A 44 7.43 -10.09 3.06
CA SER A 44 6.33 -9.31 3.65
C SER A 44 5.35 -8.75 2.61
N GLY A 45 5.80 -8.53 1.37
CA GLY A 45 4.99 -7.91 0.33
C GLY A 45 3.76 -8.73 -0.06
N ARG A 46 3.89 -10.05 -0.14
CA ARG A 46 2.76 -10.95 -0.42
C ARG A 46 1.69 -10.92 0.68
N GLU A 47 2.11 -10.93 1.95
CA GLU A 47 1.18 -10.88 3.08
C GLU A 47 0.48 -9.53 3.17
N MET A 48 1.18 -8.43 2.89
CA MET A 48 0.57 -7.10 2.78
C MET A 48 -0.54 -7.08 1.73
N GLY A 49 -0.32 -7.70 0.56
CA GLY A 49 -1.35 -7.81 -0.49
C GLY A 49 -2.59 -8.59 -0.04
N LYS A 50 -2.41 -9.72 0.68
CA LYS A 50 -3.53 -10.49 1.23
C LYS A 50 -4.32 -9.69 2.27
N LYS A 51 -3.63 -9.00 3.18
CA LYS A 51 -4.26 -8.14 4.18
C LYS A 51 -5.07 -7.03 3.54
N ALA A 52 -4.56 -6.43 2.45
CA ALA A 52 -5.29 -5.42 1.69
C ALA A 52 -6.59 -5.99 1.11
N ALA A 53 -6.55 -7.16 0.48
CA ALA A 53 -7.74 -7.80 -0.08
C ALA A 53 -8.77 -8.14 1.00
N ALA A 54 -8.34 -8.72 2.14
CA ALA A 54 -9.22 -9.03 3.27
C ALA A 54 -9.88 -7.77 3.86
N PHE A 55 -9.11 -6.70 4.04
CA PHE A 55 -9.61 -5.43 4.57
C PHE A 55 -10.68 -4.80 3.66
N ILE A 56 -10.47 -4.81 2.34
CA ILE A 56 -11.46 -4.31 1.39
C ILE A 56 -12.74 -5.15 1.42
N ALA A 57 -12.60 -6.48 1.45
CA ALA A 57 -13.74 -7.37 1.56
C ALA A 57 -14.54 -7.11 2.86
N GLU A 58 -13.88 -6.92 3.99
CA GLU A 58 -14.54 -6.61 5.26
C GLU A 58 -15.21 -5.23 5.27
N LYS A 59 -14.51 -4.20 4.78
CA LYS A 59 -14.97 -2.81 4.89
C LYS A 59 -16.13 -2.45 3.93
N PHE A 60 -16.26 -3.18 2.82
CA PHE A 60 -17.20 -2.86 1.74
C PHE A 60 -18.14 -4.03 1.37
N SER A 61 -18.30 -5.03 2.24
CA SER A 61 -19.35 -6.06 2.12
C SER A 61 -20.69 -5.60 2.68
#